data_AF-A0A846GXU7-F1
#
_entry.id   AF-A0A846GXU7-F1
#
_cell.length_a   1.000
_cell.length_b   1.000
_cell.length_c   1.000
_cell.angle_alpha   90.00
_cell.angle_beta   90.00
_cell.angle_gamma   90.00
#
_symmetry.space_group_name_H-M   'P 1'
#
loop_
_entity.id
_entity.type
_entity.pdbx_description
1 polymer ?
#
loop_
_entity_poly.entity_id
_entity_poly.type
_entity_poly.pdbx_seq_one_letter_code
_entity_poly.pdbx_strand_id
1 'polypeptide(L)'
;MSSTKKQARGFPQQLKLSKPRHRLSIWLKTQQPSSLGRSKNDWNFSNQEQGFTLLELLVAIIIIGILSAIALPTLLRQANKAKEVEATTRVRNLLQLQHEYYITNGEFANSLGELGFSLSYETEQYQYMVLPPQPLLDGSVLLGLSKQPELKSYAGVVFLQDGQTNTCPKIPIDINTDNLNKLIIPLIFKILANPKEYCS
;
A
#
# COMPACT_ATOMS: atom_id res chain seq x y z
N MET A 1 -63.41 29.03 -32.73
CA MET A 1 -62.54 30.23 -32.58
C MET A 1 -61.10 29.87 -32.93
N SER A 2 -60.48 30.65 -33.84
CA SER A 2 -59.04 30.96 -34.06
C SER A 2 -57.99 29.89 -33.74
N SER A 3 -57.21 29.32 -34.67
CA SER A 3 -56.24 29.92 -35.63
C SER A 3 -55.18 30.85 -35.01
N THR A 4 -53.94 30.34 -34.90
CA THR A 4 -52.64 30.98 -35.26
C THR A 4 -51.52 29.93 -35.10
N LYS A 5 -50.99 29.29 -36.15
CA LYS A 5 -49.91 29.66 -37.09
C LYS A 5 -48.48 29.79 -36.50
N LYS A 6 -47.61 28.89 -37.01
CA LYS A 6 -46.22 29.06 -37.50
C LYS A 6 -45.14 29.63 -36.55
N GLN A 7 -44.00 28.94 -36.46
CA GLN A 7 -42.85 29.20 -37.35
C GLN A 7 -41.76 28.13 -37.16
N ALA A 8 -41.37 27.50 -38.27
CA ALA A 8 -40.22 26.62 -38.41
C ALA A 8 -38.90 27.40 -38.43
N ARG A 9 -37.80 26.77 -38.04
CA ARG A 9 -36.45 27.00 -38.60
C ARG A 9 -35.62 25.73 -38.45
N GLY A 10 -35.43 25.02 -39.56
CA GLY A 10 -34.34 24.05 -39.70
C GLY A 10 -33.03 24.73 -40.06
N PHE A 11 -31.93 24.04 -39.80
CA PHE A 11 -30.80 23.93 -40.73
C PHE A 11 -29.89 22.76 -40.32
N PRO A 12 -29.68 21.76 -41.19
CA PRO A 12 -28.58 20.79 -41.09
C PRO A 12 -27.37 21.28 -41.91
N GLN A 13 -26.16 20.81 -41.59
CA GLN A 13 -25.00 20.65 -42.50
C GLN A 13 -23.79 20.16 -41.66
N GLN A 14 -23.45 18.87 -41.67
CA GLN A 14 -22.59 18.16 -42.63
C GLN A 14 -21.09 18.47 -42.54
N LEU A 15 -20.35 17.35 -42.56
CA LEU A 15 -18.91 17.11 -42.42
C LEU A 15 -17.97 18.19 -43.01
N LYS A 16 -16.90 18.49 -42.27
CA LYS A 16 -15.59 18.84 -42.85
C LYS A 16 -14.53 17.81 -42.45
N LEU A 17 -14.39 16.80 -43.30
CA LEU A 17 -13.15 16.05 -43.47
C LEU A 17 -12.07 17.03 -43.93
N SER A 18 -10.95 17.09 -43.22
CA SER A 18 -9.72 17.70 -43.70
C SER A 18 -8.53 16.83 -43.32
N LYS A 19 -8.11 16.01 -44.28
CA LYS A 19 -6.76 15.50 -44.49
C LYS A 19 -6.39 15.98 -45.90
N PRO A 20 -5.11 16.30 -46.23
CA PRO A 20 -4.11 15.25 -46.31
C PRO A 20 -2.64 15.62 -46.00
N ARG A 21 -1.88 14.54 -45.82
CA ARG A 21 -0.42 14.45 -46.01
C ARG A 21 -0.03 14.97 -47.40
N HIS A 22 1.11 15.66 -47.50
CA HIS A 22 2.22 15.43 -48.46
C HIS A 22 3.10 16.68 -48.53
N ARG A 23 4.40 16.56 -48.20
CA ARG A 23 5.47 16.67 -49.20
C ARG A 23 6.83 16.35 -48.60
N LEU A 24 7.40 15.25 -49.09
CA LEU A 24 8.83 15.04 -49.12
C LEU A 24 9.48 16.07 -50.06
N SER A 25 10.57 16.68 -49.60
CA SER A 25 11.71 17.13 -50.41
C SER A 25 12.89 17.23 -49.43
N ILE A 26 13.72 16.19 -49.32
CA ILE A 26 15.00 16.08 -50.05
C ILE A 26 15.57 17.46 -50.40
N TRP A 27 16.57 17.90 -49.63
CA TRP A 27 17.79 18.48 -50.18
C TRP A 27 18.99 17.99 -49.38
N LEU A 28 19.91 17.41 -50.13
CA LEU A 28 21.27 17.11 -49.76
C LEU A 28 22.06 18.42 -49.56
N LYS A 29 23.02 18.38 -48.61
CA LYS A 29 24.37 19.00 -48.59
C LYS A 29 24.48 20.48 -49.03
N THR A 30 25.03 21.42 -48.28
CA THR A 30 26.44 21.65 -47.82
C THR A 30 26.43 23.18 -47.51
N GLN A 31 27.14 23.82 -46.59
CA GLN A 31 28.48 23.69 -46.02
C GLN A 31 28.54 24.68 -44.83
N GLN A 32 29.11 24.27 -43.70
CA GLN A 32 29.77 25.18 -42.72
C GLN A 32 30.93 25.92 -43.42
N PRO A 33 31.47 27.08 -42.97
CA PRO A 33 31.86 27.33 -41.56
C PRO A 33 31.90 28.81 -41.08
N SER A 34 32.06 29.03 -39.77
CA SER A 34 33.00 30.03 -39.21
C SER A 34 32.98 30.01 -37.67
N SER A 35 34.03 29.35 -37.15
CA SER A 35 34.79 29.69 -35.95
C SER A 35 34.10 30.48 -34.83
N LEU A 36 33.40 29.78 -33.94
CA LEU A 36 33.48 30.12 -32.52
C LEU A 36 34.38 29.09 -31.87
N GLY A 37 35.54 29.57 -31.43
CA GLY A 37 36.56 28.79 -30.74
C GLY A 37 35.96 28.11 -29.52
N ARG A 38 35.53 26.88 -29.70
CA ARG A 38 35.22 25.96 -28.62
C ARG A 38 36.56 25.52 -28.06
N SER A 39 36.97 26.14 -26.95
CA SER A 39 38.06 25.64 -26.11
C SER A 39 37.75 24.18 -25.79
N LYS A 40 38.37 23.29 -26.55
CA LYS A 40 38.37 21.87 -26.24
C LYS A 40 39.30 21.75 -25.05
N ASN A 41 38.69 21.65 -23.89
CA ASN A 41 39.34 21.03 -22.75
C ASN A 41 39.39 19.54 -23.10
N ASP A 42 40.30 19.17 -24.02
CA ASP A 42 40.63 17.78 -24.32
C ASP A 42 41.42 17.27 -23.11
N TRP A 43 40.69 16.96 -22.04
CA TRP A 43 41.17 16.08 -20.98
C TRP A 43 41.32 14.70 -21.62
N ASN A 44 42.42 14.53 -22.33
CA ASN A 44 42.86 13.26 -22.85
C ASN A 44 43.30 12.46 -21.61
N PHE A 45 42.34 11.84 -20.93
CA PHE A 45 42.59 10.81 -19.93
C PHE A 45 43.18 9.64 -20.71
N SER A 46 44.49 9.68 -20.91
CA SER A 46 45.25 8.52 -21.33
C SER A 46 44.89 7.41 -20.33
N ASN A 47 44.12 6.42 -20.78
CA ASN A 47 43.82 5.21 -20.02
C ASN A 47 45.14 4.49 -19.75
N GLN A 48 45.84 4.91 -18.70
CA GLN A 48 46.85 4.09 -18.07
C GLN A 48 46.07 2.98 -17.37
N GLU A 49 46.16 1.76 -17.92
CA GLU A 49 45.65 0.57 -17.24
C GLU A 49 46.46 0.34 -15.97
N GLN A 50 46.06 1.02 -14.89
CA GLN A 50 46.59 0.82 -13.56
C GLN A 50 45.90 -0.42 -12.98
N GLY A 51 46.68 -1.48 -12.73
CA GLY A 51 46.19 -2.67 -12.06
C GLY A 51 45.86 -2.37 -10.59
N PHE A 52 44.72 -2.87 -10.11
CA PHE A 52 44.34 -2.78 -8.70
C PHE A 52 45.37 -3.45 -7.80
N THR A 53 45.74 -2.80 -6.70
CA THR A 53 46.61 -3.41 -5.70
C THR A 53 45.82 -4.38 -4.81
N LEU A 54 46.43 -5.49 -4.40
CA LEU A 54 45.80 -6.42 -3.43
C LEU A 54 45.47 -5.73 -2.11
N LEU A 55 46.26 -4.71 -1.73
CA LEU A 55 46.07 -3.93 -0.52
C LEU A 55 44.80 -3.06 -0.59
N GLU A 56 44.52 -2.43 -1.73
CA GLU A 56 43.28 -1.66 -1.94
C GLU A 56 42.04 -2.54 -1.74
N LEU A 57 42.06 -3.73 -2.35
CA LEU A 57 40.94 -4.64 -2.23
C LEU A 57 40.79 -5.15 -0.80
N LEU A 58 41.89 -5.40 -0.09
CA LEU A 58 41.90 -5.81 1.32
C LEU A 58 41.30 -4.73 2.25
N VAL A 59 41.72 -3.48 2.11
CA VAL A 59 41.18 -2.40 2.95
C VAL A 59 39.70 -2.14 2.62
N ALA A 60 39.33 -2.22 1.35
CA ALA A 60 37.93 -2.07 0.93
C ALA A 60 37.01 -3.12 1.56
N ILE A 61 37.39 -4.40 1.56
CA ILE A 61 36.57 -5.46 2.17
C ILE A 61 36.44 -5.31 3.70
N ILE A 62 37.47 -4.78 4.36
CA ILE A 62 37.44 -4.50 5.80
C ILE A 62 36.44 -3.38 6.10
N ILE A 63 36.48 -2.29 5.34
CA ILE A 63 35.57 -1.15 5.54
C ILE A 63 34.11 -1.57 5.28
N ILE A 64 33.81 -2.25 4.17
CA ILE A 64 32.44 -2.72 3.90
C ILE A 64 31.99 -3.75 4.93
N GLY A 65 32.90 -4.56 5.48
CA GLY A 65 32.60 -5.53 6.54
C GLY A 65 32.14 -4.84 7.83
N ILE A 66 32.85 -3.80 8.28
CA ILE A 66 32.48 -3.02 9.48
C ILE A 66 31.14 -2.32 9.27
N LEU A 67 30.93 -1.69 8.11
CA LEU A 67 29.66 -1.01 7.81
C LEU A 67 28.49 -1.99 7.73
N SER A 68 28.69 -3.15 7.11
CA SER A 68 27.64 -4.17 6.95
C SER A 68 27.22 -4.75 8.30
N ALA A 69 28.16 -4.95 9.24
CA ALA A 69 27.85 -5.48 10.56
C ALA A 69 26.86 -4.59 11.35
N ILE A 70 26.93 -3.26 11.17
CA ILE A 70 26.02 -2.30 11.83
C ILE A 70 24.75 -2.11 11.00
N ALA A 71 24.87 -2.04 9.67
CA ALA A 71 23.75 -1.73 8.78
C ALA A 71 22.73 -2.89 8.68
N LEU A 72 23.19 -4.13 8.52
CA LEU A 72 22.32 -5.30 8.29
C LEU A 72 21.25 -5.52 9.37
N PRO A 73 21.55 -5.55 10.68
CA PRO A 73 20.50 -5.76 11.69
C PRO A 73 19.45 -4.66 11.68
N THR A 74 19.86 -3.40 11.42
CA THR A 74 18.92 -2.28 11.33
C THR A 74 18.01 -2.40 10.10
N LEU A 75 18.56 -2.83 8.96
CA LEU A 75 17.81 -3.05 7.73
C LEU A 75 16.75 -4.14 7.91
N LEU A 76 17.11 -5.28 8.51
CA LEU A 76 16.17 -6.37 8.79
C LEU A 76 15.03 -5.92 9.71
N ARG A 77 15.34 -5.13 10.76
CA ARG A 77 14.31 -4.57 11.64
C ARG A 77 13.38 -3.59 10.93
N GLN A 78 13.92 -2.77 10.02
CA GLN A 78 13.10 -1.84 9.22
C GLN A 78 12.19 -2.60 8.24
N ALA A 79 12.69 -3.66 7.62
CA ALA A 79 11.89 -4.52 6.75
C ALA A 79 10.73 -5.17 7.54
N ASN A 80 11.00 -5.70 8.74
CA ASN A 80 9.95 -6.28 9.59
C ASN A 80 8.94 -5.22 10.04
N LYS A 81 9.40 -4.01 10.41
CA LYS A 81 8.49 -2.90 10.74
C LYS A 81 7.59 -2.50 9.56
N ALA A 82 8.10 -2.52 8.33
CA ALA A 82 7.30 -2.23 7.14
C ALA A 82 6.19 -3.28 6.95
N LYS A 83 6.51 -4.56 7.15
CA LYS A 83 5.52 -5.66 7.13
C LYS A 83 4.46 -5.49 8.22
N GLU A 84 4.85 -5.10 9.44
CA GLU A 84 3.92 -4.81 10.54
C GLU A 84 3.00 -3.61 10.22
N VAL A 85 3.52 -2.58 9.54
CA VAL A 85 2.73 -1.43 9.09
C VAL A 85 1.71 -1.84 8.04
N GLU A 86 2.05 -2.74 7.12
CA GLU A 86 1.09 -3.31 6.17
C GLU A 86 -0.06 -4.00 6.91
N ALA A 87 0.25 -4.87 7.87
CA ALA A 87 -0.76 -5.61 8.62
C ALA A 87 -1.72 -4.69 9.37
N THR A 88 -1.18 -3.74 10.11
CA THR A 88 -1.99 -2.77 10.87
C THR A 88 -2.83 -1.88 9.97
N THR A 89 -2.32 -1.49 8.80
CA THR A 89 -3.07 -0.71 7.80
C THR A 89 -4.24 -1.52 7.24
N ARG A 90 -4.02 -2.80 6.90
CA ARG A 90 -5.09 -3.67 6.41
C ARG A 90 -6.15 -3.93 7.46
N VAL A 91 -5.76 -4.23 8.71
CA VAL A 91 -6.70 -4.40 9.84
C VAL A 91 -7.54 -3.13 10.04
N ARG A 92 -6.92 -1.94 9.98
CA ARG A 92 -7.63 -0.66 10.08
C ARG A 92 -8.65 -0.47 8.96
N ASN A 93 -8.30 -0.79 7.73
CA ASN A 93 -9.21 -0.70 6.58
C ASN A 93 -10.38 -1.67 6.75
N LEU A 94 -10.12 -2.90 7.18
CA LEU A 94 -11.18 -3.88 7.42
C LEU A 94 -12.11 -3.45 8.56
N LEU A 95 -11.61 -2.82 9.61
CA LEU A 95 -12.44 -2.25 10.67
C LEU A 95 -13.35 -1.13 10.16
N GLN A 96 -12.87 -0.29 9.24
CA GLN A 96 -13.69 0.74 8.61
C GLN A 96 -14.81 0.12 7.75
N LEU A 97 -14.49 -0.92 6.98
CA LEU A 97 -15.49 -1.66 6.21
C LEU A 97 -16.52 -2.33 7.11
N GLN A 98 -16.08 -2.91 8.23
CA GLN A 98 -16.96 -3.52 9.21
C GLN A 98 -17.89 -2.50 9.89
N HIS A 99 -17.37 -1.31 10.18
CA HIS A 99 -18.13 -0.18 10.69
C HIS A 99 -19.20 0.27 9.70
N GLU A 100 -18.83 0.46 8.43
CA GLU A 100 -19.76 0.83 7.36
C GLU A 100 -20.84 -0.24 7.13
N TYR A 101 -20.44 -1.52 7.17
CA TYR A 101 -21.34 -2.65 7.08
C TYR A 101 -22.38 -2.62 8.21
N TYR A 102 -21.95 -2.34 9.45
CA TYR A 102 -22.87 -2.22 10.58
C TYR A 102 -23.84 -1.05 10.42
N ILE A 103 -23.38 0.11 9.95
CA ILE A 103 -24.27 1.25 9.68
C ILE A 103 -25.32 0.91 8.62
N THR A 104 -24.95 0.10 7.63
CA THR A 104 -25.83 -0.23 6.49
C THR A 104 -26.82 -1.35 6.81
N ASN A 105 -26.37 -2.39 7.50
CA ASN A 105 -27.14 -3.62 7.72
C ASN A 105 -27.65 -3.77 9.16
N GLY A 106 -27.16 -2.98 10.10
CA GLY A 106 -27.51 -3.07 11.53
C GLY A 106 -26.90 -4.27 12.26
N GLU A 107 -26.08 -5.06 11.58
CA GLU A 107 -25.40 -6.24 12.12
C GLU A 107 -23.94 -6.28 11.68
N PHE A 108 -23.10 -7.01 12.41
CA PHE A 108 -21.70 -7.20 12.04
C PHE A 108 -21.56 -8.38 11.08
N ALA A 109 -20.82 -8.17 9.98
CA ALA A 109 -20.41 -9.22 9.05
C ALA A 109 -19.71 -10.40 9.75
N ASN A 110 -20.01 -11.61 9.28
CA ASN A 110 -19.44 -12.86 9.79
C ASN A 110 -18.22 -13.34 8.99
N SER A 111 -18.00 -12.75 7.81
CA SER A 111 -16.95 -13.16 6.89
C SER A 111 -16.35 -11.96 6.16
N LEU A 112 -15.09 -12.11 5.71
CA LEU A 112 -14.45 -11.09 4.87
C LEU A 112 -15.15 -10.89 3.52
N GLY A 113 -15.87 -11.92 3.04
CA GLY A 113 -16.61 -11.86 1.78
C GLY A 113 -17.77 -10.85 1.83
N GLU A 114 -18.47 -10.78 2.96
CA GLU A 114 -19.55 -9.81 3.20
C GLU A 114 -19.05 -8.37 3.24
N LEU A 115 -17.80 -8.16 3.67
CA LEU A 115 -17.13 -6.85 3.65
C LEU A 115 -16.63 -6.44 2.25
N GLY A 116 -16.90 -7.24 1.22
CA GLY A 116 -16.39 -7.00 -0.15
C GLY A 116 -14.88 -7.27 -0.30
N PHE A 117 -14.26 -7.95 0.66
CA PHE A 117 -12.83 -8.22 0.71
C PHE A 117 -12.48 -9.65 0.26
N SER A 118 -12.88 -10.02 -0.96
CA SER A 118 -12.81 -11.40 -1.44
C SER A 118 -11.48 -11.82 -2.10
N LEU A 119 -10.62 -10.86 -2.49
CA LEU A 119 -9.37 -11.14 -3.23
C LEU A 119 -8.09 -10.83 -2.46
N SER A 120 -8.17 -10.47 -1.17
CA SER A 120 -7.01 -9.98 -0.40
C SER A 120 -6.93 -10.50 1.04
N TYR A 121 -7.66 -11.58 1.35
CA TYR A 121 -7.68 -12.22 2.68
C TYR A 121 -6.31 -12.78 3.11
N GLU A 122 -5.35 -12.80 2.20
CA GLU A 122 -4.01 -13.31 2.44
C GLU A 122 -2.97 -12.45 1.73
N THR A 123 -1.86 -12.23 2.42
CA THR A 123 -0.64 -11.60 1.90
C THR A 123 0.50 -12.59 2.00
N GLU A 124 1.68 -12.24 1.50
CA GLU A 124 2.85 -13.10 1.66
C GLU A 124 3.17 -13.35 3.15
N GLN A 125 2.90 -12.38 4.02
CA GLN A 125 3.32 -12.40 5.43
C GLN A 125 2.17 -12.59 6.42
N TYR A 126 0.94 -12.22 6.06
CA TYR A 126 -0.23 -12.22 6.95
C TYR A 126 -1.45 -12.89 6.34
N GLN A 127 -2.25 -13.54 7.18
CA GLN A 127 -3.59 -14.04 6.88
C GLN A 127 -4.62 -13.23 7.69
N TYR A 128 -5.69 -12.80 7.03
CA TYR A 128 -6.75 -12.02 7.66
C TYR A 128 -8.00 -12.86 7.85
N MET A 129 -8.67 -12.69 8.98
CA MET A 129 -9.97 -13.31 9.25
C MET A 129 -10.83 -12.44 10.14
N VAL A 130 -12.15 -12.52 9.93
CA VAL A 130 -13.15 -11.96 10.85
C VAL A 130 -13.64 -13.09 11.73
N LEU A 131 -13.73 -12.82 13.02
CA LEU A 131 -14.42 -13.70 13.95
C LEU A 131 -15.90 -13.33 13.99
N PRO A 132 -16.78 -14.34 13.99
CA PRO A 132 -18.20 -14.09 14.15
C PRO A 132 -18.47 -13.36 15.46
N PRO A 133 -19.47 -12.46 15.50
CA PRO A 133 -19.87 -11.76 16.71
C PRO A 133 -20.16 -12.75 17.83
N GLN A 134 -19.57 -12.51 19.00
CA GLN A 134 -19.75 -13.37 20.16
C GLN A 134 -20.78 -12.75 21.10
N PRO A 135 -21.60 -13.54 21.82
CA PRO A 135 -22.61 -12.97 22.73
C PRO A 135 -22.02 -12.11 23.86
N LEU A 136 -20.73 -12.27 24.15
CA LEU A 136 -20.01 -11.55 25.20
C LEU A 136 -19.54 -10.15 24.76
N LEU A 137 -19.61 -9.86 23.46
CA LEU A 137 -19.12 -8.63 22.85
C LEU A 137 -20.13 -8.22 21.76
N ASP A 138 -20.82 -7.10 21.95
CA ASP A 138 -21.66 -6.49 20.91
C ASP A 138 -20.77 -5.88 19.80
N GLY A 139 -20.05 -6.73 19.09
CA GLY A 139 -18.92 -6.35 18.26
C GLY A 139 -18.35 -7.52 17.46
N SER A 140 -17.39 -7.21 16.60
CA SER A 140 -16.61 -8.21 15.87
C SER A 140 -15.11 -7.98 16.04
N VAL A 141 -14.37 -9.08 15.96
CA VAL A 141 -12.91 -9.09 16.10
C VAL A 141 -12.32 -9.48 14.74
N LEU A 142 -11.38 -8.69 14.27
CA LEU A 142 -10.62 -8.93 13.07
C LEU A 142 -9.18 -9.28 13.44
N LEU A 143 -8.64 -10.30 12.80
CA LEU A 143 -7.30 -10.80 13.08
C LEU A 143 -6.46 -10.70 11.82
N GLY A 144 -5.26 -10.15 11.95
CA GLY A 144 -4.15 -10.25 11.01
C GLY A 144 -3.08 -11.16 11.62
N LEU A 145 -3.17 -12.45 11.30
CA LEU A 145 -2.28 -13.50 11.80
C LEU A 145 -1.00 -13.49 10.98
N SER A 146 0.16 -13.42 11.63
CA SER A 146 1.44 -13.58 10.96
C SER A 146 1.66 -15.04 10.55
N LYS A 147 2.16 -15.24 9.34
CA LYS A 147 2.65 -16.54 8.85
C LYS A 147 4.11 -16.80 9.22
N GLN A 148 4.87 -15.74 9.52
CA GLN A 148 6.29 -15.81 9.86
C GLN A 148 6.48 -15.67 11.38
N PRO A 149 7.29 -16.53 12.03
CA PRO A 149 7.49 -16.49 13.48
C PRO A 149 8.19 -15.22 13.96
N GLU A 150 8.91 -14.52 13.08
CA GLU A 150 9.62 -13.27 13.40
C GLU A 150 8.70 -12.04 13.45
N LEU A 151 7.49 -12.15 12.93
CA LEU A 151 6.55 -11.05 12.81
C LEU A 151 5.42 -11.20 13.83
N LYS A 152 5.03 -10.07 14.41
CA LYS A 152 3.90 -10.01 15.35
C LYS A 152 2.59 -10.14 14.61
N SER A 153 1.61 -10.77 15.26
CA SER A 153 0.22 -10.77 14.79
C SER A 153 -0.54 -9.59 15.39
N TYR A 154 -1.62 -9.17 14.75
CA TYR A 154 -2.43 -8.04 15.18
C TYR A 154 -3.91 -8.39 15.23
N ALA A 155 -4.60 -7.88 16.24
CA ALA A 155 -6.05 -7.87 16.31
C ALA A 155 -6.57 -6.44 16.18
N GLY A 156 -7.72 -6.32 15.52
CA GLY A 156 -8.56 -5.14 15.52
C GLY A 156 -9.92 -5.51 16.08
N VAL A 157 -10.53 -4.64 16.87
CA VAL A 157 -11.88 -4.87 17.41
C VAL A 157 -12.78 -3.71 17.06
N VAL A 158 -13.99 -4.01 16.64
CA VAL A 158 -15.09 -3.06 16.58
C VAL A 158 -16.16 -3.50 17.56
N PHE A 159 -16.69 -2.58 18.35
CA PHE A 159 -17.74 -2.87 19.32
C PHE A 159 -18.71 -1.70 19.42
N LEU A 160 -19.92 -1.99 19.89
CA LEU A 160 -20.95 -1.00 20.14
C LEU A 160 -20.80 -0.46 21.55
N GLN A 161 -20.84 0.87 21.66
CA GLN A 161 -20.91 1.60 22.90
C GLN A 161 -21.92 2.72 22.72
N ASP A 162 -22.97 2.75 23.55
CA ASP A 162 -24.03 3.76 23.51
C ASP A 162 -24.72 3.90 22.14
N GLY A 163 -24.85 2.78 21.41
CA GLY A 163 -25.45 2.75 20.07
C GLY A 163 -24.54 3.27 18.94
N GLN A 164 -23.28 3.59 19.25
CA GLN A 164 -22.25 3.95 18.28
C GLN A 164 -21.16 2.89 18.25
N THR A 165 -20.62 2.62 17.07
CA THR A 165 -19.49 1.70 16.89
C THR A 165 -18.16 2.40 17.17
N ASN A 166 -17.37 1.83 18.07
CA ASN A 166 -15.99 2.22 18.33
C ASN A 166 -15.03 1.19 17.74
N THR A 167 -13.89 1.65 17.23
CA THR A 167 -12.88 0.78 16.58
C THR A 167 -11.53 0.90 17.27
N CYS A 168 -10.82 -0.23 17.37
CA CYS A 168 -9.51 -0.33 18.04
C CYS A 168 -8.56 -1.07 17.10
N PRO A 169 -7.77 -0.35 16.28
CA PRO A 169 -7.12 -0.93 15.10
C PRO A 169 -5.78 -1.62 15.34
N LYS A 170 -5.16 -1.46 16.52
CA LYS A 170 -3.78 -1.92 16.73
C LYS A 170 -3.59 -2.58 18.09
N ILE A 171 -3.90 -3.87 18.15
CA ILE A 171 -3.68 -4.69 19.33
C ILE A 171 -2.67 -5.79 18.96
N PRO A 172 -1.41 -5.70 19.40
CA PRO A 172 -0.44 -6.76 19.14
C PRO A 172 -0.86 -8.03 19.89
N ILE A 173 -0.80 -9.18 19.21
CA ILE A 173 -1.11 -10.48 19.78
C ILE A 173 -0.01 -11.47 19.45
N ASP A 174 0.38 -12.25 20.46
CA ASP A 174 1.36 -13.32 20.32
C ASP A 174 0.61 -14.64 20.19
N ILE A 175 0.48 -15.11 18.96
CA ILE A 175 -0.22 -16.35 18.64
C ILE A 175 0.84 -17.42 18.49
N ASN A 176 1.32 -17.92 19.63
CA ASN A 176 1.94 -19.24 19.62
C ASN A 176 0.82 -20.22 19.28
N THR A 177 1.06 -21.08 18.30
CA THR A 177 0.10 -21.80 17.45
C THR A 177 -0.93 -22.72 18.12
N ASP A 178 -1.18 -22.63 19.43
CA ASP A 178 -2.05 -23.53 20.16
C ASP A 178 -3.29 -22.82 20.73
N ASN A 179 -4.28 -22.69 19.85
CA ASN A 179 -5.68 -22.26 20.08
C ASN A 179 -5.94 -20.76 20.10
N LEU A 180 -6.40 -20.26 18.94
CA LEU A 180 -7.04 -18.95 18.79
C LEU A 180 -8.08 -18.69 19.89
N ASN A 181 -8.90 -19.68 20.22
CA ASN A 181 -9.97 -19.57 21.23
C ASN A 181 -9.46 -19.27 22.65
N LYS A 182 -8.24 -19.73 23.01
CA LYS A 182 -7.64 -19.45 24.32
C LYS A 182 -7.11 -18.01 24.43
N LEU A 183 -6.83 -17.37 23.29
CA LEU A 183 -6.33 -15.99 23.22
C LEU A 183 -7.46 -14.98 23.07
N ILE A 184 -8.52 -15.31 22.33
CA ILE A 184 -9.58 -14.36 21.97
C ILE A 184 -10.41 -13.92 23.18
N ILE A 185 -10.90 -14.87 23.99
CA ILE A 185 -11.76 -14.56 25.16
C ILE A 185 -11.08 -13.59 26.15
N PRO A 186 -9.83 -13.85 26.62
CA PRO A 186 -9.18 -12.92 27.54
C PRO A 186 -8.82 -11.57 26.88
N LEU A 187 -8.56 -11.55 25.58
CA LEU A 187 -8.30 -10.33 24.84
C LEU A 187 -9.56 -9.44 24.75
N ILE A 188 -10.71 -10.02 24.45
CA ILE A 188 -12.00 -9.33 24.48
C ILE A 188 -12.25 -8.73 25.87
N PHE A 189 -12.04 -9.51 26.92
CA PHE A 189 -12.24 -9.04 28.30
C PHE A 189 -11.33 -7.86 28.67
N LYS A 190 -10.05 -7.89 28.25
CA LYS A 190 -9.11 -6.78 28.47
C LYS A 190 -9.54 -5.50 27.75
N ILE A 191 -10.02 -5.62 26.52
CA ILE A 191 -10.47 -4.46 25.71
C ILE A 191 -11.72 -3.84 26.32
N LEU A 192 -12.70 -4.67 26.71
CA LEU A 192 -13.93 -4.20 27.35
C LEU A 192 -13.66 -3.54 28.71
N ALA A 193 -12.66 -4.04 29.46
CA ALA A 193 -12.29 -3.45 30.73
C ALA A 193 -11.65 -2.06 30.58
N ASN A 194 -10.76 -1.86 29.59
CA ASN A 194 -9.99 -0.63 29.41
C ASN A 194 -9.96 -0.15 27.95
N PRO A 195 -11.08 0.31 27.36
CA PRO A 195 -11.12 0.69 25.94
C PRO A 195 -10.19 1.87 25.62
N LYS A 196 -10.02 2.82 26.53
CA LYS A 196 -9.14 3.99 26.33
C LYS A 196 -7.66 3.64 26.17
N GLU A 197 -7.23 2.49 26.69
CA GLU A 197 -5.83 2.04 26.63
C GLU A 197 -5.50 1.35 25.31
N TYR A 198 -6.48 0.70 24.68
CA TYR A 198 -6.30 -0.12 23.47
C TYR A 198 -6.79 0.55 22.19
N CYS A 199 -7.64 1.57 22.29
CA CYS A 199 -8.33 2.20 21.16
C CYS A 199 -7.81 3.61 20.82
N SER A 200 -6.60 3.96 21.29
CA SER A 200 -5.93 5.26 21.03
C SER A 200 -5.24 5.33 19.68
#